data_AF-A0A939XJX9-F1
#
_entry.id   AF-A0A939XJX9-F1
#
_cell.length_a   1.000
_cell.length_b   1.000
_cell.length_c   1.000
_cell.angle_alpha   90.00
_cell.angle_beta   90.00
_cell.angle_gamma   90.00
#
_symmetry.space_group_name_H-M   'P 1'
#
loop_
_entity.id
_entity.type
_entity.pdbx_description
1 polymer ?
#
loop_
_entity_poly.entity_id
_entity_poly.type
_entity_poly.pdbx_seq_one_letter_code
_entity_poly.pdbx_strand_id
1 'polypeptide(L)'
;MKNFKLADTVAGWAAFVVATVSYLLTIEPTASFWDCGEFICTAFRQEVGHPPGAPLFMIMGRVFSLLAGGDVTLVAAMINAMSALASGFTVLFLYWSIVHIARRIVIGDSKKDDGISTFQGISIIGSGLVGSLAFAYTDTFWFSAVEGEVYAMSSL
;
A
#
# COMPACT_ATOMS: atom_id res chain seq x y z
N MET A 1 -9.44 -8.51 26.41
CA MET A 1 -9.87 -7.34 25.61
C MET A 1 -11.17 -7.73 24.97
N LYS A 2 -12.26 -7.00 25.26
CA LYS A 2 -13.63 -7.48 25.00
C LYS A 2 -13.95 -7.66 23.51
N ASN A 3 -13.27 -6.93 22.62
CA ASN A 3 -13.43 -7.01 21.15
C ASN A 3 -12.08 -6.90 20.41
N PHE A 4 -11.19 -7.88 20.57
CA PHE A 4 -9.86 -7.86 19.91
C PHE A 4 -9.96 -7.78 18.37
N LYS A 5 -10.78 -8.62 17.74
CA LYS A 5 -10.93 -8.68 16.29
C LYS A 5 -11.37 -7.34 15.67
N LEU A 6 -12.29 -6.64 16.33
CA LEU A 6 -12.72 -5.32 15.87
C LEU A 6 -11.59 -4.30 15.95
N ALA A 7 -10.89 -4.26 17.09
CA ALA A 7 -9.77 -3.35 17.28
C ALA A 7 -8.63 -3.60 16.28
N ASP A 8 -8.31 -4.87 16.02
CA ASP A 8 -7.34 -5.28 15.01
C ASP A 8 -7.75 -4.85 13.60
N THR A 9 -9.01 -5.08 13.23
CA THR A 9 -9.54 -4.66 11.91
C THR A 9 -9.46 -3.15 11.74
N VAL A 10 -9.87 -2.38 12.76
CA VAL A 10 -9.82 -0.91 12.73
C VAL A 10 -8.39 -0.39 12.69
N ALA A 11 -7.46 -0.99 13.44
CA ALA A 11 -6.06 -0.58 13.44
C ALA A 11 -5.39 -0.82 12.08
N GLY A 12 -5.69 -1.94 11.40
CA GLY A 12 -5.21 -2.18 10.04
C GLY A 12 -5.69 -1.11 9.07
N TRP A 13 -7.00 -0.83 9.05
CA TRP A 13 -7.56 0.22 8.19
C TRP A 13 -7.04 1.62 8.56
N ALA A 14 -6.73 1.88 9.83
CA ALA A 14 -6.06 3.12 10.23
C ALA A 14 -4.65 3.21 9.63
N ALA A 15 -3.87 2.13 9.65
CA ALA A 15 -2.55 2.09 9.02
C ALA A 15 -2.63 2.31 7.50
N PHE A 16 -3.62 1.70 6.83
CA PHE A 16 -3.94 1.95 5.43
C PHE A 16 -4.20 3.44 5.17
N VAL A 17 -5.12 4.06 5.90
CA VAL A 17 -5.49 5.47 5.70
C VAL A 17 -4.29 6.37 5.94
N VAL A 18 -3.51 6.14 7.00
CA VAL A 18 -2.31 6.94 7.30
C VAL A 18 -1.31 6.84 6.16
N ALA A 19 -0.98 5.63 5.69
CA ALA A 19 -0.03 5.45 4.60
C ALA A 19 -0.53 6.05 3.28
N THR A 20 -1.75 5.71 2.86
CA THR A 20 -2.36 6.22 1.62
C THR A 20 -2.46 7.74 1.61
N VAL A 21 -2.92 8.36 2.70
CA VAL A 21 -3.01 9.84 2.76
C VAL A 21 -1.62 10.46 2.69
N SER A 22 -0.65 9.92 3.44
CA SER A 22 0.73 10.39 3.36
C SER A 22 1.28 10.32 1.94
N TYR A 23 1.13 9.19 1.24
CA TYR A 23 1.59 9.04 -0.14
C TYR A 23 0.84 9.95 -1.11
N LEU A 24 -0.49 10.03 -1.03
CA LEU A 24 -1.30 10.90 -1.91
C LEU A 24 -0.96 12.38 -1.75
N LEU A 25 -0.57 12.82 -0.55
CA LEU A 25 -0.14 14.20 -0.31
C LEU A 25 1.27 14.48 -0.86
N THR A 26 2.04 13.44 -1.17
CA THR A 26 3.44 13.55 -1.62
C THR A 26 3.71 12.86 -2.94
N ILE A 27 2.69 12.46 -3.71
CA ILE A 27 2.89 11.92 -5.06
C ILE A 27 3.62 12.95 -5.92
N GLU A 28 4.46 12.47 -6.83
CA GLU A 28 4.99 13.34 -7.87
C GLU A 28 3.80 13.85 -8.72
N PRO A 29 3.64 15.16 -8.94
CA PRO A 29 2.55 15.68 -9.76
C PRO A 29 2.71 15.35 -11.25
N THR A 30 3.93 14.99 -11.67
CA THR A 30 4.29 14.71 -13.07
C THR A 30 5.02 13.36 -13.19
N ALA A 31 5.65 13.10 -14.33
CA ALA A 31 6.54 11.95 -14.44
C ALA A 31 7.86 12.26 -13.71
N SER A 32 8.19 11.45 -12.71
CA SER A 32 9.48 11.51 -12.03
C SER A 32 10.61 11.00 -12.93
N PHE A 33 11.84 11.12 -12.42
CA PHE A 33 13.03 10.64 -13.11
C PHE A 33 13.03 9.11 -13.25
N TRP A 34 13.83 8.58 -14.17
CA TRP A 34 13.97 7.13 -14.44
C TRP A 34 12.82 6.51 -15.24
N ASP A 35 12.27 5.38 -14.78
CA ASP A 35 11.37 4.53 -15.57
C ASP A 35 9.91 5.00 -15.53
N CYS A 36 9.55 5.91 -14.61
CA CYS A 36 8.19 6.43 -14.44
C CYS A 36 7.60 7.02 -15.72
N GLY A 37 8.39 7.80 -16.46
CA GLY A 37 7.95 8.35 -17.74
C GLY A 37 7.57 7.27 -18.75
N GLU A 38 8.37 6.20 -18.85
CA GLU A 38 8.08 5.06 -19.71
C GLU A 38 6.81 4.33 -19.26
N PHE A 39 6.70 3.99 -17.97
CA PHE A 39 5.54 3.29 -17.41
C PHE A 39 4.24 4.08 -17.55
N ILE A 40 4.26 5.39 -17.27
CA ILE A 40 3.10 6.29 -17.43
C ILE A 40 2.68 6.37 -18.90
N CYS A 41 3.64 6.56 -19.82
CA CYS A 41 3.33 6.68 -21.25
C CYS A 41 2.78 5.37 -21.83
N THR A 42 3.42 4.25 -21.51
CA THR A 42 3.02 2.93 -21.99
C THR A 42 1.67 2.49 -21.40
N ALA A 43 1.41 2.76 -20.12
CA ALA A 43 0.09 2.53 -19.52
C ALA A 43 -0.99 3.42 -20.14
N PHE A 44 -0.67 4.71 -20.37
CA PHE A 44 -1.62 5.64 -20.99
C PHE A 44 -1.98 5.23 -22.41
N ARG A 45 -1.01 4.82 -23.22
CA ARG A 45 -1.21 4.43 -24.63
C ARG A 45 -1.57 2.96 -24.83
N GLN A 46 -1.51 2.14 -23.77
CA GLN A 46 -1.62 0.68 -23.85
C GLN A 46 -0.58 0.07 -24.80
N GLU A 47 0.65 0.54 -24.65
CA GLU A 47 1.82 0.03 -25.36
C GLU A 47 2.56 -1.00 -24.51
N VAL A 48 3.50 -1.71 -25.14
CA VAL A 48 4.36 -2.66 -24.44
C VAL A 48 5.60 -1.89 -23.97
N GLY A 49 5.80 -1.80 -22.65
CA GLY A 49 7.09 -1.37 -22.08
C GLY A 49 8.18 -2.42 -22.28
N HIS A 50 9.11 -2.56 -21.33
CA HIS A 50 10.15 -3.60 -21.41
C HIS A 50 9.60 -5.04 -21.37
N PRO A 51 9.98 -5.95 -22.30
CA PRO A 51 9.60 -7.37 -22.25
C PRO A 51 10.10 -8.08 -20.98
N PRO A 52 9.33 -8.97 -20.31
CA PRO A 52 8.02 -9.55 -20.67
C PRO A 52 6.79 -8.66 -20.37
N GLY A 53 7.01 -7.39 -19.98
CA GLY A 53 5.98 -6.40 -19.66
C GLY A 53 5.42 -6.51 -18.24
N ALA A 54 4.64 -5.50 -17.83
CA ALA A 54 3.86 -5.49 -16.58
C ALA A 54 2.36 -5.33 -16.90
N PRO A 55 1.70 -6.34 -17.51
CA PRO A 55 0.39 -6.17 -18.14
C PRO A 55 -0.70 -5.72 -17.16
N LEU A 56 -0.70 -6.24 -15.93
CA LEU A 56 -1.67 -5.82 -14.90
C LEU A 56 -1.48 -4.34 -14.54
N PHE A 57 -0.22 -3.88 -14.42
CA PHE A 57 0.11 -2.49 -14.19
C PHE A 57 -0.36 -1.59 -15.33
N MET A 58 -0.14 -1.99 -16.58
CA MET A 58 -0.59 -1.21 -17.74
C MET A 58 -2.12 -1.09 -17.78
N ILE A 59 -2.85 -2.17 -17.50
CA ILE A 59 -4.32 -2.17 -17.46
C ILE A 59 -4.84 -1.27 -16.33
N MET A 60 -4.30 -1.41 -15.13
CA MET A 60 -4.70 -0.59 -13.97
C MET A 60 -4.33 0.87 -14.17
N GLY A 61 -3.12 1.16 -14.63
CA GLY A 61 -2.64 2.51 -14.96
C GLY A 61 -3.51 3.17 -16.02
N ARG A 62 -3.96 2.41 -17.02
CA ARG A 62 -4.94 2.91 -18.00
C ARG A 62 -6.27 3.28 -17.34
N VAL A 63 -6.81 2.45 -16.45
CA VAL A 63 -8.05 2.78 -15.72
C VAL A 63 -7.90 4.08 -14.94
N PHE A 64 -6.79 4.25 -14.22
CA PHE A 64 -6.51 5.49 -13.48
C PHE A 64 -6.32 6.69 -14.40
N SER A 65 -5.67 6.52 -15.55
CA SER A 65 -5.54 7.62 -16.53
C SER A 65 -6.89 8.14 -17.03
N LEU A 66 -7.95 7.32 -17.06
CA LEU A 66 -9.30 7.77 -17.43
C LEU A 66 -9.92 8.70 -16.38
N LEU A 67 -9.48 8.61 -15.13
CA LEU A 67 -9.92 9.51 -14.05
C LEU A 67 -9.41 10.95 -14.24
N ALA A 68 -8.47 11.17 -15.16
CA ALA A 68 -8.03 12.50 -15.56
C ALA A 68 -9.10 13.29 -16.35
N GLY A 69 -10.25 12.68 -16.68
CA GLY A 69 -11.38 13.39 -17.29
C GLY A 69 -11.10 13.94 -18.69
N GLY A 70 -10.09 13.40 -19.39
CA GLY A 70 -9.64 13.87 -20.71
C GLY A 70 -8.53 14.92 -20.66
N ASP A 71 -8.15 15.41 -19.46
CA ASP A 71 -7.00 16.30 -19.31
C ASP A 71 -5.70 15.49 -19.23
N VAL A 72 -4.91 15.55 -20.31
CA VAL A 72 -3.63 14.81 -20.41
C VAL A 72 -2.62 15.26 -19.35
N THR A 73 -2.72 16.50 -18.86
CA THR A 73 -1.79 17.03 -17.84
C THR A 73 -1.96 16.36 -16.48
N LEU A 74 -3.12 15.74 -16.21
CA LEU A 74 -3.42 15.06 -14.96
C LEU A 74 -3.14 13.55 -15.01
N VAL A 75 -2.83 12.97 -16.17
CA VAL A 75 -2.62 11.52 -16.34
C VAL A 75 -1.53 10.98 -15.43
N ALA A 76 -0.39 11.68 -15.35
CA ALA A 76 0.74 11.28 -14.50
C ALA A 76 0.32 11.22 -13.03
N ALA A 77 -0.29 12.29 -12.51
CA ALA A 77 -0.78 12.34 -11.13
C ALA A 77 -1.81 11.22 -10.84
N MET A 78 -2.70 10.90 -11.78
CA MET A 78 -3.67 9.80 -11.58
C MET A 78 -2.99 8.42 -11.51
N ILE A 79 -1.97 8.19 -12.34
CA ILE A 79 -1.20 6.93 -12.28
C ILE A 79 -0.34 6.87 -11.02
N ASN A 80 0.26 7.98 -10.58
CA ASN A 80 1.00 8.03 -9.31
C ASN A 80 0.06 7.82 -8.11
N ALA A 81 -1.18 8.31 -8.17
CA ALA A 81 -2.20 8.03 -7.16
C ALA A 81 -2.58 6.54 -7.09
N MET A 82 -2.53 5.82 -8.22
CA MET A 82 -2.69 4.36 -8.22
C MET A 82 -1.58 3.67 -7.41
N SER A 83 -0.32 4.07 -7.62
CA SER A 83 0.82 3.57 -6.84
C SER A 83 0.63 3.83 -5.34
N ALA A 84 0.22 5.05 -4.97
CA ALA A 84 -0.05 5.42 -3.58
C ALA A 84 -1.14 4.55 -2.92
N LEU A 85 -2.21 4.23 -3.67
CA LEU A 85 -3.28 3.34 -3.21
C LEU A 85 -2.80 1.89 -3.06
N ALA A 86 -2.07 1.37 -4.06
CA ALA A 86 -1.50 0.02 -4.02
C ALA A 86 -0.56 -0.15 -2.81
N SER A 87 0.36 0.79 -2.62
CA SER A 87 1.28 0.79 -1.48
C SER A 87 0.57 0.94 -0.13
N GLY A 88 -0.53 1.69 -0.06
CA GLY A 88 -1.38 1.71 1.12
C GLY A 88 -1.94 0.32 1.48
N PHE A 89 -2.41 -0.43 0.49
CA PHE A 89 -2.86 -1.81 0.71
C PHE A 89 -1.71 -2.75 1.09
N THR A 90 -0.50 -2.56 0.56
CA THR A 90 0.68 -3.29 1.04
C THR A 90 0.90 -3.07 2.54
N VAL A 91 0.80 -1.82 3.02
CA VAL A 91 0.93 -1.50 4.46
C VAL A 91 -0.17 -2.18 5.30
N LEU A 92 -1.41 -2.23 4.79
CA LEU A 92 -2.52 -2.94 5.43
C LEU A 92 -2.23 -4.45 5.57
N PHE A 93 -1.78 -5.09 4.49
CA PHE A 93 -1.48 -6.52 4.51
C PHE A 93 -0.24 -6.84 5.33
N LEU A 94 0.75 -5.96 5.34
CA LEU A 94 1.92 -6.07 6.21
C LEU A 94 1.50 -5.97 7.68
N TYR A 95 0.62 -5.03 8.03
CA TYR A 95 0.05 -4.94 9.37
C TYR A 95 -0.61 -6.26 9.79
N TRP A 96 -1.50 -6.82 8.98
CA TRP A 96 -2.17 -8.09 9.32
C TRP A 96 -1.21 -9.27 9.35
N SER A 97 -0.18 -9.28 8.52
CA SER A 97 0.88 -10.30 8.55
C SER A 97 1.66 -10.25 9.86
N ILE A 98 2.05 -9.06 10.31
CA ILE A 98 2.74 -8.87 11.60
C ILE A 98 1.83 -9.26 12.75
N VAL A 99 0.57 -8.81 12.77
CA VAL A 99 -0.41 -9.18 13.80
C VAL A 99 -0.62 -10.68 13.85
N HIS A 100 -0.75 -11.35 12.70
CA HIS A 100 -0.91 -12.79 12.62
C HIS A 100 0.26 -13.53 13.28
N ILE A 101 1.49 -13.12 12.97
CA ILE A 101 2.72 -13.71 13.55
C ILE A 101 2.83 -13.37 15.04
N ALA A 102 2.65 -12.11 15.43
CA ALA A 102 2.73 -11.65 16.81
C ALA A 102 1.70 -12.36 17.71
N ARG A 103 0.48 -12.58 17.19
CA ARG A 103 -0.54 -13.37 17.86
C ARG A 103 -0.07 -14.80 18.12
N ARG A 104 0.49 -15.47 17.12
CA ARG A 104 1.07 -16.81 17.28
C ARG A 104 2.16 -16.88 18.35
N ILE A 105 3.02 -15.87 18.41
CA ILE A 105 4.11 -15.80 19.40
C ILE A 105 3.58 -15.56 20.82
N VAL A 106 2.64 -14.63 21.00
CA VAL A 106 2.20 -14.16 22.32
C VAL A 106 1.15 -15.08 22.97
N ILE A 107 0.23 -15.64 22.19
CA ILE A 107 -0.89 -16.45 22.72
C ILE A 107 -0.91 -17.90 22.25
N GLY A 108 -0.15 -18.26 21.22
CA GLY A 108 -0.16 -19.59 20.61
C GLY A 108 -1.43 -19.90 19.80
N ASP A 109 -1.42 -21.00 19.05
CA ASP A 109 -2.54 -21.41 18.17
C ASP A 109 -3.80 -21.87 18.94
N SER A 110 -3.70 -22.12 20.25
CA SER A 110 -4.72 -22.82 21.03
C SER A 110 -5.74 -21.91 21.75
N LYS A 111 -5.57 -20.58 21.74
CA LYS A 111 -6.48 -19.66 22.45
C LYS A 111 -7.43 -18.94 21.50
N LYS A 112 -8.75 -19.11 21.73
CA LYS A 112 -9.79 -18.27 21.13
C LYS A 112 -9.69 -16.82 21.62
N ASP A 113 -10.15 -15.88 20.80
CA ASP A 113 -10.02 -14.43 21.02
C ASP A 113 -10.61 -13.94 22.36
N ASP A 114 -11.55 -14.69 22.93
CA ASP A 114 -12.21 -14.37 24.21
C ASP A 114 -11.28 -14.43 25.43
N GLY A 115 -10.07 -14.99 25.29
CA GLY A 115 -9.07 -15.12 26.37
C GLY A 115 -7.90 -14.13 26.32
N ILE A 116 -7.88 -13.19 25.37
CA ILE A 116 -6.74 -12.27 25.19
C ILE A 116 -6.75 -11.21 26.30
N SER A 117 -5.70 -11.12 27.11
CA SER A 117 -5.55 -10.01 28.08
C SER A 117 -5.43 -8.67 27.36
N THR A 118 -5.89 -7.58 27.96
CA THR A 118 -5.77 -6.22 27.38
C THR A 118 -4.32 -5.90 27.03
N PHE A 119 -3.37 -6.27 27.89
CA PHE A 119 -1.94 -6.07 27.63
C PHE A 119 -1.46 -6.84 26.40
N GLN A 120 -1.84 -8.11 26.26
CA GLN A 120 -1.50 -8.92 25.08
C GLN A 120 -2.10 -8.35 23.80
N GLY A 121 -3.36 -7.88 23.86
CA GLY A 121 -4.02 -7.24 22.73
C GLY A 121 -3.31 -5.97 22.26
N ILE A 122 -2.91 -5.11 23.20
CA ILE A 122 -2.13 -3.90 22.92
C ILE A 122 -0.77 -4.25 22.33
N SER A 123 -0.05 -5.22 22.89
CA SER A 123 1.27 -5.62 22.38
C SER A 123 1.20 -6.16 20.95
N ILE A 124 0.19 -6.98 20.64
CA ILE A 124 0.00 -7.54 19.30
C ILE A 124 -0.33 -6.43 18.29
N ILE A 125 -1.37 -5.62 18.57
CA ILE A 125 -1.76 -4.51 17.67
C ILE A 125 -0.62 -3.49 17.54
N GLY A 126 0.02 -3.15 18.65
CA GLY A 126 1.15 -2.22 18.69
C GLY A 126 2.32 -2.68 17.83
N SER A 127 2.68 -3.96 17.88
CA SER A 127 3.72 -4.52 16.99
C SER A 127 3.35 -4.41 15.52
N GLY A 128 2.08 -4.67 15.16
CA GLY A 128 1.56 -4.50 13.81
C GLY A 128 1.67 -3.06 13.32
N LEU A 129 1.19 -2.11 14.12
CA LEU A 129 1.24 -0.68 13.79
C LEU A 129 2.67 -0.17 13.65
N VAL A 130 3.54 -0.46 14.62
CA VAL A 130 4.94 0.00 14.59
C VAL A 130 5.68 -0.58 13.40
N GLY A 131 5.57 -1.89 13.14
CA GLY A 131 6.30 -2.52 12.04
C GLY A 131 5.80 -2.10 10.66
N SER A 132 4.48 -2.05 10.46
CA SER A 132 3.89 -1.65 9.17
C SER A 132 4.11 -0.18 8.85
N LEU A 133 3.96 0.72 9.83
CA LEU A 133 4.20 2.14 9.63
C LEU A 133 5.70 2.43 9.51
N ALA A 134 6.58 1.78 10.28
CA ALA A 134 8.03 1.96 10.08
C ALA A 134 8.43 1.58 8.65
N PHE A 135 7.90 0.48 8.10
CA PHE A 135 8.08 0.11 6.69
C PHE A 135 7.53 1.17 5.72
N ALA A 136 6.33 1.69 6.00
CA ALA A 136 5.69 2.71 5.18
C ALA A 136 6.57 3.97 4.97
N TYR A 137 7.39 4.33 5.96
CA TYR A 137 8.29 5.49 5.93
C TYR A 137 9.75 5.11 5.63
N THR A 138 10.02 3.94 5.05
CA THR A 138 11.37 3.62 4.54
C THR A 138 11.59 4.26 3.17
N ASP A 139 12.79 4.79 2.91
CA ASP A 139 13.14 5.50 1.67
C ASP A 139 12.75 4.72 0.42
N THR A 140 13.22 3.48 0.30
CA THR A 140 12.99 2.65 -0.89
C THR A 140 11.50 2.40 -1.14
N PHE A 141 10.73 2.08 -0.10
CA PHE A 141 9.30 1.85 -0.27
C PHE A 141 8.54 3.14 -0.56
N TRP A 142 8.93 4.24 0.08
CA TRP A 142 8.32 5.55 -0.13
C TRP A 142 8.45 6.02 -1.58
N PHE A 143 9.65 5.95 -2.16
CA PHE A 143 9.86 6.33 -3.56
C PHE A 143 9.00 5.49 -4.51
N SER A 144 8.94 4.18 -4.30
CA SER A 144 8.04 3.32 -5.09
C SER A 144 6.55 3.66 -4.89
N ALA A 145 6.15 4.17 -3.71
CA ALA A 145 4.76 4.48 -3.42
C ALA A 145 4.27 5.80 -4.02
N VAL A 146 5.16 6.78 -4.22
CA VAL A 146 4.79 8.14 -4.67
C VAL A 146 4.93 8.34 -6.18
N GLU A 147 5.43 7.33 -6.89
CA GLU A 147 5.75 7.39 -8.31
C GLU A 147 5.13 6.23 -9.10
N GLY A 148 4.91 6.45 -10.40
CA GLY A 148 4.26 5.53 -11.32
C GLY A 148 5.14 4.35 -11.75
N GLU A 149 5.70 3.60 -10.80
CA GLU A 149 6.53 2.42 -11.07
C GLU A 149 5.82 1.09 -10.73
N VAL A 150 6.28 0.02 -11.36
CA VAL A 150 5.75 -1.34 -11.17
C VAL A 150 5.94 -1.87 -9.75
N TYR A 151 6.87 -1.32 -8.97
CA TYR A 151 7.21 -1.81 -7.64
C TYR A 151 6.08 -1.62 -6.62
N ALA A 152 5.27 -0.57 -6.75
CA ALA A 152 4.12 -0.33 -5.87
C ALA A 152 3.13 -1.52 -5.94
N MET A 153 2.74 -1.90 -7.16
CA MET A 153 1.84 -3.04 -7.36
C MET A 153 2.53 -4.39 -7.19
N SER A 154 3.85 -4.49 -7.37
CA SER A 154 4.58 -5.73 -7.13
C SER A 154 4.74 -6.05 -5.64
N SER A 155 4.68 -5.02 -4.80
CA SER A 155 4.75 -5.15 -3.33
C SER A 155 3.41 -5.49 -2.68
N LEU A 156 2.31 -5.41 -3.44
CA LEU A 156 0.94 -5.70 -3.02
C LEU A 156 0.63 -7.20 -3.12
#